data_AF-A0A5C6QTB2-F1
#
_entry.id   AF-A0A5C6QTB2-F1
#
_cell.length_a   1.000
_cell.length_b   1.000
_cell.length_c   1.000
_cell.angle_alpha   90.00
_cell.angle_beta   90.00
_cell.angle_gamma   90.00
#
_symmetry.space_group_name_H-M   'P 1'
#
loop_
_entity.id
_entity.type
_entity.pdbx_description
1 polymer ?
#
loop_
_entity_poly.entity_id
_entity_poly.type
_entity_poly.pdbx_seq_one_letter_code
_entity_poly.pdbx_strand_id
1 'polypeptide(L)'
;MLSNKSLCKKHAVIFFTLIIILAFGRGAVQQYGVLISSYILVLTFFIFNKSFPKIKRVYFSYWDFFPAIFLLVWLYGVLLGLALGNKLSYIVANFAGMVGYFFYYLLLISKIRKESLYVIVIYISIFILFQNIILSILLYVFNVFIYYGENLLIAVFFGYFKGGSSTGQIRMLAASQMMVFPLFVLALSYSLIPSLKYAEKLKLLKSHHLLFVFLATYVVIFLPASKGYVLAGMILLLYIFIFSSASSGKVNVKKTIILFTLLTLVLVILLSTGYINIISSMFAKDDESNIARYAQLYSLLEDIDVWGKGLGATVKNASRNPEKPYGFELTYINMIHKFGVMSLLLFFSYAYTMIKIFKEYKANVIEKKYILTSLGLMCFIFPSIGNPFLFSVQCVLMHVISLYFLRRDNKFSRKNYYEK
;
A
#
# COMPACT_ATOMS: atom_id res chain seq x y z
N MET A 1 22.33 3.32 -32.19
CA MET A 1 21.65 4.45 -31.50
C MET A 1 20.10 4.35 -31.39
N LEU A 2 19.40 3.50 -32.15
CA LEU A 2 17.92 3.42 -32.11
C LEU A 2 17.31 2.56 -30.98
N SER A 3 18.08 1.71 -30.28
CA SER A 3 17.52 0.80 -29.26
C SER A 3 17.11 1.51 -27.94
N ASN A 4 17.72 2.65 -27.61
CA ASN A 4 17.44 3.38 -26.36
C ASN A 4 16.08 4.12 -26.36
N LYS A 5 15.59 4.58 -27.53
CA LYS A 5 14.31 5.32 -27.61
C LYS A 5 13.10 4.42 -27.32
N SER A 6 13.14 3.14 -27.71
CA SER A 6 12.04 2.20 -27.44
C SER A 6 11.94 1.78 -25.96
N LEU A 7 13.08 1.71 -25.27
CA LEU A 7 13.15 1.41 -23.83
C LEU A 7 12.50 2.54 -23.01
N CYS A 8 12.76 3.79 -23.41
CA CYS A 8 12.23 4.99 -22.76
C CYS A 8 10.70 5.08 -22.83
N LYS A 9 10.07 4.73 -23.97
CA LYS A 9 8.61 4.78 -24.14
C LYS A 9 7.86 3.79 -23.25
N LYS A 10 8.37 2.56 -23.07
CA LYS A 10 7.73 1.54 -22.21
C LYS A 10 7.78 1.92 -20.74
N HIS A 11 8.94 2.44 -20.31
CA HIS A 11 9.11 2.95 -18.96
C HIS A 11 8.16 4.11 -18.72
N ALA A 12 7.99 5.02 -19.70
CA ALA A 12 7.03 6.11 -19.60
C ALA A 12 5.58 5.62 -19.39
N VAL A 13 5.11 4.61 -20.13
CA VAL A 13 3.76 4.05 -19.93
C VAL A 13 3.62 3.43 -18.54
N ILE A 14 4.56 2.60 -18.12
CA ILE A 14 4.56 1.97 -16.79
C ILE A 14 4.56 3.03 -15.69
N PHE A 15 5.38 4.06 -15.82
CA PHE A 15 5.47 5.15 -14.85
C PHE A 15 4.21 6.00 -14.84
N PHE A 16 3.64 6.30 -16.00
CA PHE A 16 2.36 6.99 -16.11
C PHE A 16 1.25 6.19 -15.41
N THR A 17 1.15 4.89 -15.66
CA THR A 17 0.20 4.01 -14.97
C THR A 17 0.38 4.01 -13.46
N LEU A 18 1.62 3.89 -12.98
CA LEU A 18 1.92 3.95 -11.56
C LEU A 18 1.52 5.30 -10.95
N ILE A 19 1.78 6.41 -11.63
CA ILE A 19 1.36 7.74 -11.19
C ILE A 19 -0.16 7.81 -11.10
N ILE A 20 -0.87 7.42 -12.15
CA ILE A 20 -2.33 7.49 -12.15
C ILE A 20 -2.94 6.61 -11.05
N ILE A 21 -2.49 5.37 -10.91
CA ILE A 21 -3.10 4.46 -9.93
C ILE A 21 -2.70 4.81 -8.50
N LEU A 22 -1.43 5.11 -8.23
CA LEU A 22 -0.96 5.35 -6.86
C LEU A 22 -1.25 6.78 -6.39
N ALA A 23 -1.30 7.78 -7.27
CA ALA A 23 -1.58 9.17 -6.89
C ALA A 23 -3.07 9.54 -7.00
N PHE A 24 -3.77 8.97 -7.98
CA PHE A 24 -5.14 9.36 -8.32
C PHE A 24 -6.16 8.22 -8.26
N GLY A 25 -5.75 7.01 -7.88
CA GLY A 25 -6.66 5.88 -7.74
C GLY A 25 -7.64 6.07 -6.58
N ARG A 26 -8.71 6.83 -6.78
CA ARG A 26 -9.73 7.08 -5.75
C ARG A 26 -11.04 6.31 -6.00
N GLY A 27 -11.32 5.90 -7.24
CA GLY A 27 -12.44 5.02 -7.61
C GLY A 27 -11.99 3.67 -8.17
N ALA A 28 -12.59 2.57 -7.70
CA ALA A 28 -12.22 1.21 -8.11
C ALA A 28 -12.32 1.01 -9.64
N VAL A 29 -13.42 1.47 -10.27
CA VAL A 29 -13.64 1.35 -11.73
C VAL A 29 -12.55 2.07 -12.53
N GLN A 30 -12.19 3.29 -12.11
CA GLN A 30 -11.13 4.07 -12.76
C GLN A 30 -9.75 3.41 -12.62
N GLN A 31 -9.45 2.86 -11.43
CA GLN A 31 -8.21 2.11 -11.20
C GLN A 31 -8.09 0.89 -12.12
N TYR A 32 -9.16 0.10 -12.26
CA TYR A 32 -9.18 -1.07 -13.15
C TYR A 32 -9.04 -0.66 -14.62
N GLY A 33 -9.77 0.38 -15.06
CA GLY A 33 -9.68 0.88 -16.43
C GLY A 33 -8.27 1.36 -16.81
N VAL A 34 -7.61 2.08 -15.91
CA VAL A 34 -6.21 2.53 -16.10
C VAL A 34 -5.26 1.33 -16.13
N LEU A 35 -5.44 0.36 -15.23
CA LEU A 35 -4.60 -0.83 -15.16
C LEU A 35 -4.72 -1.66 -16.44
N ILE A 36 -5.95 -1.95 -16.89
CA ILE A 36 -6.21 -2.69 -18.14
C ILE A 36 -5.62 -1.95 -19.34
N SER A 37 -5.88 -0.65 -19.46
CA SER A 37 -5.32 0.18 -20.53
C SER A 37 -3.79 0.14 -20.55
N SER A 38 -3.15 0.12 -19.38
CA SER A 38 -1.70 0.00 -19.28
C SER A 38 -1.18 -1.34 -19.81
N TYR A 39 -1.84 -2.44 -19.48
CA TYR A 39 -1.48 -3.76 -19.98
C TYR A 39 -1.63 -3.81 -21.49
N ILE A 40 -2.77 -3.34 -22.02
CA ILE A 40 -3.03 -3.29 -23.46
C ILE A 40 -1.94 -2.46 -24.15
N LEU A 41 -1.68 -1.23 -23.69
CA LEU A 41 -0.68 -0.36 -24.29
C LEU A 41 0.72 -1.00 -24.26
N VAL A 42 1.13 -1.56 -23.12
CA VAL A 42 2.44 -2.20 -23.01
C VAL A 42 2.51 -3.44 -23.92
N LEU A 43 1.47 -4.28 -23.96
CA LEU A 43 1.39 -5.45 -24.87
C LEU A 43 1.39 -5.03 -26.34
N THR A 44 0.67 -3.98 -26.71
CA THR A 44 0.72 -3.39 -28.06
C THR A 44 2.14 -2.92 -28.40
N PHE A 45 2.84 -2.28 -27.45
CA PHE A 45 4.25 -1.97 -27.62
C PHE A 45 5.12 -3.23 -27.76
N PHE A 46 4.77 -4.35 -27.12
CA PHE A 46 5.45 -5.66 -27.29
C PHE A 46 5.23 -6.24 -28.69
N ILE A 47 4.00 -6.20 -29.20
CA ILE A 47 3.62 -6.84 -30.47
C ILE A 47 4.07 -6.02 -31.68
N PHE A 48 3.82 -4.71 -31.70
CA PHE A 48 3.96 -3.90 -32.91
C PHE A 48 5.31 -3.22 -33.08
N ASN A 49 6.16 -3.20 -32.06
CA ASN A 49 7.45 -2.54 -32.16
C ASN A 49 8.53 -3.50 -32.68
N LYS A 50 8.77 -3.50 -34.00
CA LYS A 50 9.80 -4.32 -34.69
C LYS A 50 11.22 -4.15 -34.13
N SER A 51 11.51 -3.09 -33.38
CA SER A 51 12.80 -2.89 -32.68
C SER A 51 12.92 -3.70 -31.39
N PHE A 52 12.03 -4.68 -31.17
CA PHE A 52 11.99 -5.45 -29.95
C PHE A 52 13.22 -6.35 -29.83
N PRO A 53 14.02 -6.24 -28.75
CA PRO A 53 14.88 -7.36 -28.38
C PRO A 53 13.95 -8.53 -28.06
N LYS A 54 14.02 -9.63 -28.83
CA LYS A 54 13.35 -10.92 -28.51
C LYS A 54 13.35 -11.10 -27.00
N ILE A 55 12.22 -11.45 -26.39
CA ILE A 55 12.08 -11.63 -24.93
C ILE A 55 13.25 -12.50 -24.46
N LYS A 56 14.29 -11.86 -23.93
CA LYS A 56 15.45 -12.59 -23.43
C LYS A 56 14.96 -13.33 -22.20
N ARG A 57 15.28 -14.61 -22.11
CA ARG A 57 14.87 -15.52 -21.03
C ARG A 57 14.95 -14.79 -19.67
N VAL A 58 13.78 -14.57 -19.07
CA VAL A 58 13.71 -14.03 -17.70
C VAL A 58 14.02 -15.19 -16.77
N TYR A 59 15.07 -15.05 -15.96
CA TYR A 59 15.38 -16.05 -14.95
C TYR A 59 14.55 -15.77 -13.71
N PHE A 60 13.54 -16.61 -13.49
CA PHE A 60 12.73 -16.58 -12.29
C PHE A 60 13.54 -17.10 -11.11
N SER A 61 13.44 -16.36 -10.00
CA SER A 61 13.91 -16.76 -8.68
C SER A 61 12.72 -17.27 -7.88
N TYR A 62 12.97 -18.00 -6.79
CA TYR A 62 11.89 -18.44 -5.88
C TYR A 62 11.02 -17.25 -5.40
N TRP A 63 11.63 -16.06 -5.29
CA TRP A 63 10.95 -14.83 -4.89
C TRP A 63 9.86 -14.38 -5.89
N ASP A 64 10.03 -14.73 -7.16
CA ASP A 64 9.11 -14.35 -8.22
C ASP A 64 7.79 -15.15 -8.18
N PHE A 65 7.68 -16.18 -7.34
CA PHE A 65 6.45 -16.96 -7.17
C PHE A 65 5.45 -16.34 -6.18
N PHE A 66 5.86 -15.42 -5.30
CA PHE A 66 4.91 -14.76 -4.38
C PHE A 66 3.75 -14.07 -5.12
N PRO A 67 3.99 -13.25 -6.17
CA PRO A 67 2.91 -12.70 -7.00
C PRO A 67 2.06 -13.77 -7.69
N ALA A 68 2.65 -14.91 -8.10
CA ALA A 68 1.89 -16.02 -8.68
C ALA A 68 0.91 -16.63 -7.68
N ILE A 69 1.31 -16.78 -6.41
CA ILE A 69 0.44 -17.31 -5.34
C ILE A 69 -0.85 -16.50 -5.24
N PHE A 70 -0.76 -15.16 -5.26
CA PHE A 70 -1.96 -14.31 -5.23
C PHE A 70 -2.88 -14.54 -6.44
N LEU A 71 -2.31 -14.66 -7.64
CA LEU A 71 -3.09 -14.93 -8.86
C LEU A 71 -3.75 -16.32 -8.84
N LEU A 72 -3.02 -17.33 -8.34
CA LEU A 72 -3.52 -18.70 -8.23
C LEU A 72 -4.64 -18.83 -7.20
N VAL A 73 -4.50 -18.20 -6.03
CA VAL A 73 -5.55 -18.20 -5.01
C VAL A 73 -6.78 -17.42 -5.49
N TRP A 74 -6.58 -16.32 -6.22
CA TRP A 74 -7.68 -15.60 -6.84
C TRP A 74 -8.43 -16.47 -7.85
N LEU A 75 -7.70 -17.14 -8.75
CA LEU A 75 -8.28 -18.09 -9.71
C LEU A 75 -9.01 -19.23 -9.02
N TYR A 76 -8.43 -19.80 -7.95
CA TYR A 76 -9.10 -20.80 -7.11
C TYR A 76 -10.44 -20.30 -6.58
N GLY A 77 -10.47 -19.09 -6.01
CA GLY A 77 -11.72 -18.50 -5.51
C GLY A 77 -12.75 -18.23 -6.62
N VAL A 78 -12.32 -17.83 -7.82
CA VAL A 78 -13.20 -17.70 -8.99
C VAL A 78 -13.83 -19.04 -9.35
N LEU A 79 -13.01 -20.09 -9.51
CA LEU A 79 -13.48 -21.43 -9.88
C LEU A 79 -14.42 -22.01 -8.82
N LEU A 80 -14.07 -21.86 -7.55
CA LEU A 80 -14.91 -22.31 -6.44
C LEU A 80 -16.24 -21.54 -6.40
N GLY A 81 -16.21 -20.21 -6.63
CA GLY A 81 -17.42 -19.41 -6.68
C GLY A 81 -18.35 -19.83 -7.84
N LEU A 82 -17.80 -20.15 -9.01
CA LEU A 82 -18.57 -20.68 -10.13
C LEU A 82 -19.15 -22.06 -9.81
N ALA A 83 -18.36 -22.95 -9.22
CA ALA A 83 -18.79 -24.30 -8.84
C ALA A 83 -19.93 -24.30 -7.81
N LEU A 84 -19.91 -23.35 -6.87
CA LEU A 84 -20.94 -23.18 -5.85
C LEU A 84 -22.15 -22.34 -6.31
N GLY A 85 -22.18 -21.91 -7.58
CA GLY A 85 -23.30 -21.14 -8.14
C GLY A 85 -23.40 -19.71 -7.61
N ASN A 86 -22.29 -19.12 -7.14
CA ASN A 86 -22.29 -17.72 -6.71
C ASN A 86 -22.56 -16.80 -7.91
N LYS A 87 -23.17 -15.64 -7.63
CA LYS A 87 -23.53 -14.67 -8.68
C LYS A 87 -22.28 -14.16 -9.41
N LEU A 88 -22.24 -14.30 -10.73
CA LEU A 88 -21.09 -13.95 -11.57
C LEU A 88 -20.62 -12.49 -11.38
N SER A 89 -21.55 -11.55 -11.28
CA SER A 89 -21.22 -10.14 -11.03
C SER A 89 -20.47 -9.93 -9.72
N TYR A 90 -20.72 -10.76 -8.71
CA TYR A 90 -20.04 -10.69 -7.42
C TYR A 90 -18.70 -11.40 -7.47
N ILE A 91 -18.59 -12.54 -8.18
CA ILE A 91 -17.33 -13.25 -8.40
C ILE A 91 -16.29 -12.30 -9.01
N VAL A 92 -16.66 -11.62 -10.10
CA VAL A 92 -15.73 -10.75 -10.84
C VAL A 92 -15.34 -9.50 -10.04
N ALA A 93 -16.24 -8.95 -9.22
CA ALA A 93 -15.97 -7.74 -8.46
C ALA A 93 -15.17 -7.99 -7.18
N ASN A 94 -15.28 -9.18 -6.58
CA ASN A 94 -14.69 -9.49 -5.28
C ASN A 94 -13.19 -9.77 -5.42
N PHE A 95 -12.36 -9.04 -4.67
CA PHE A 95 -10.89 -9.11 -4.70
C PHE A 95 -10.24 -8.97 -6.08
N ALA A 96 -10.91 -8.30 -7.03
CA ALA A 96 -10.42 -8.13 -8.41
C ALA A 96 -9.04 -7.45 -8.52
N GLY A 97 -8.64 -6.67 -7.51
CA GLY A 97 -7.31 -6.07 -7.48
C GLY A 97 -6.17 -7.07 -7.41
N MET A 98 -6.41 -8.34 -7.03
CA MET A 98 -5.39 -9.41 -7.10
C MET A 98 -4.86 -9.62 -8.53
N VAL A 99 -5.63 -9.31 -9.57
CA VAL A 99 -5.15 -9.29 -10.97
C VAL A 99 -3.99 -8.29 -11.15
N GLY A 100 -3.90 -7.28 -10.30
CA GLY A 100 -2.77 -6.33 -10.25
C GLY A 100 -1.40 -6.99 -10.01
N TYR A 101 -1.33 -8.22 -9.49
CA TYR A 101 -0.06 -8.93 -9.33
C TYR A 101 0.60 -9.31 -10.67
N PHE A 102 -0.14 -9.33 -11.79
CA PHE A 102 0.47 -9.42 -13.12
C PHE A 102 1.45 -8.28 -13.40
N PHE A 103 1.28 -7.13 -12.74
CA PHE A 103 2.12 -5.95 -12.93
C PHE A 103 3.55 -6.20 -12.46
N TYR A 104 3.76 -7.13 -11.51
CA TYR A 104 5.09 -7.57 -11.11
C TYR A 104 5.88 -8.13 -12.29
N TYR A 105 5.26 -9.01 -13.08
CA TYR A 105 5.89 -9.59 -14.26
C TYR A 105 6.08 -8.55 -15.36
N LEU A 106 5.18 -7.56 -15.46
CA LEU A 106 5.36 -6.42 -16.34
C LEU A 106 6.64 -5.64 -16.00
N LEU A 107 6.90 -5.37 -14.71
CA LEU A 107 8.12 -4.71 -14.24
C LEU A 107 9.38 -5.54 -14.55
N LEU A 108 9.30 -6.87 -14.38
CA LEU A 108 10.41 -7.78 -14.68
C LEU A 108 10.75 -7.84 -16.17
N ILE A 109 9.75 -8.08 -17.02
CA ILE A 109 9.93 -8.20 -18.48
C ILE A 109 10.40 -6.86 -19.06
N SER A 110 9.87 -5.74 -18.53
CA SER A 110 10.25 -4.38 -18.95
C SER A 110 11.59 -3.91 -18.39
N LYS A 111 12.21 -4.70 -17.50
CA LYS A 111 13.52 -4.41 -16.87
C LYS A 111 13.59 -2.99 -16.29
N ILE A 112 12.57 -2.61 -15.53
CA ILE A 112 12.50 -1.31 -14.87
C ILE A 112 13.65 -1.20 -13.87
N ARG A 113 14.44 -0.13 -13.91
CA ARG A 113 15.50 0.05 -12.91
C ARG A 113 14.86 0.35 -11.56
N LYS A 114 15.29 -0.35 -10.50
CA LYS A 114 14.83 -0.09 -9.13
C LYS A 114 14.98 1.36 -8.72
N GLU A 115 16.08 2.00 -9.15
CA GLU A 115 16.32 3.42 -8.86
C GLU A 115 15.24 4.34 -9.45
N SER A 116 14.82 4.11 -10.69
CA SER A 116 13.77 4.90 -11.33
C SER A 116 12.43 4.72 -10.62
N LEU A 117 12.10 3.46 -10.29
CA LEU A 117 10.87 3.14 -9.55
C LEU A 117 10.87 3.74 -8.14
N TYR A 118 12.00 3.68 -7.44
CA TYR A 118 12.20 4.29 -6.13
C TYR A 118 11.94 5.80 -6.17
N VAL A 119 12.57 6.51 -7.11
CA VAL A 119 12.37 7.96 -7.26
C VAL A 119 10.89 8.30 -7.51
N ILE A 120 10.20 7.53 -8.35
CA ILE A 120 8.78 7.73 -8.63
C ILE A 120 7.92 7.52 -7.39
N VAL A 121 8.15 6.45 -6.63
CA VAL A 121 7.43 6.20 -5.37
C VAL A 121 7.57 7.40 -4.44
N ILE A 122 8.78 7.94 -4.28
CA ILE A 122 9.01 9.10 -3.40
C ILE A 122 8.32 10.36 -3.91
N TYR A 123 8.35 10.64 -5.22
CA TYR A 123 7.63 11.79 -5.77
C TYR A 123 6.11 11.66 -5.61
N ILE A 124 5.56 10.45 -5.79
CA ILE A 124 4.14 10.19 -5.54
C ILE A 124 3.81 10.40 -4.06
N SER A 125 4.65 9.90 -3.15
CA SER A 125 4.47 10.14 -1.71
C SER A 125 4.48 11.62 -1.34
N ILE A 126 5.41 12.40 -1.91
CA ILE A 126 5.51 13.85 -1.69
C ILE A 126 4.28 14.57 -2.26
N PHE A 127 3.85 14.21 -3.48
CA PHE A 127 2.67 14.77 -4.11
C PHE A 127 1.42 14.56 -3.24
N ILE A 128 1.19 13.32 -2.79
CA ILE A 128 0.03 12.99 -1.95
C ILE A 128 0.10 13.69 -0.60
N LEU A 129 1.30 13.79 -0.01
CA LEU A 129 1.52 14.53 1.24
C LEU A 129 1.02 15.97 1.11
N PHE A 130 1.54 16.71 0.13
CA PHE A 130 1.16 18.11 -0.07
C PHE A 130 -0.29 18.26 -0.52
N GLN A 131 -0.80 17.36 -1.36
CA GLN A 131 -2.21 17.35 -1.76
C GLN A 131 -3.14 17.25 -0.55
N ASN A 132 -2.85 16.37 0.41
CA ASN A 132 -3.68 16.21 1.61
C ASN A 132 -3.58 17.42 2.55
N ILE A 133 -2.41 18.06 2.66
CA ILE A 133 -2.23 19.29 3.47
C ILE A 133 -3.00 20.46 2.87
N ILE A 134 -2.89 20.68 1.56
CA ILE A 134 -3.64 21.74 0.87
C ILE A 134 -5.13 21.49 1.07
N LEU A 135 -5.57 20.26 0.89
CA LEU A 135 -6.97 19.91 1.06
C LEU A 135 -7.46 20.08 2.50
N SER A 136 -6.65 19.69 3.50
CA SER A 136 -7.02 19.94 4.89
C SER A 136 -7.15 21.43 5.17
N ILE A 137 -6.23 22.27 4.68
CA ILE A 137 -6.33 23.73 4.81
C ILE A 137 -7.62 24.24 4.15
N LEU A 138 -7.94 23.79 2.94
CA LEU A 138 -9.17 24.15 2.25
C LEU A 138 -10.42 23.78 3.07
N LEU A 139 -10.45 22.57 3.65
CA LEU A 139 -11.58 22.12 4.45
C LEU A 139 -11.71 22.87 5.78
N TYR A 140 -10.61 23.06 6.52
CA TYR A 140 -10.64 23.63 7.88
C TYR A 140 -10.68 25.15 7.90
N VAL A 141 -10.00 25.83 6.97
CA VAL A 141 -9.91 27.31 6.97
C VAL A 141 -11.09 27.92 6.21
N PHE A 142 -11.47 27.33 5.09
CA PHE A 142 -12.48 27.91 4.20
C PHE A 142 -13.87 27.27 4.36
N ASN A 143 -14.03 26.33 5.31
CA ASN A 143 -15.27 25.62 5.63
C ASN A 143 -16.03 25.12 4.38
N VAL A 144 -15.30 24.64 3.38
CA VAL A 144 -15.83 24.31 2.05
C VAL A 144 -16.61 22.97 2.07
N PHE A 145 -16.96 22.48 3.26
CA PHE A 145 -17.74 21.25 3.47
C PHE A 145 -19.05 21.26 2.67
N ILE A 146 -19.64 22.44 2.48
CA ILE A 146 -20.92 22.65 1.80
C ILE A 146 -20.82 22.52 0.26
N TYR A 147 -19.65 22.78 -0.34
CA TYR A 147 -19.49 22.77 -1.81
C TYR A 147 -18.90 21.48 -2.37
N TYR A 148 -18.27 20.65 -1.52
CA TYR A 148 -17.48 19.50 -1.97
C TYR A 148 -18.22 18.15 -1.95
N GLY A 149 -19.35 18.05 -1.24
CA GLY A 149 -20.09 16.79 -1.11
C GLY A 149 -20.66 16.24 -2.43
N GLU A 150 -20.99 17.12 -3.38
CA GLU A 150 -21.71 16.74 -4.61
C GLU A 150 -20.92 16.98 -5.91
N ASN A 151 -19.78 17.67 -5.85
CA ASN A 151 -19.02 18.00 -7.07
C ASN A 151 -18.15 16.81 -7.52
N LEU A 152 -18.53 16.20 -8.65
CA LEU A 152 -17.84 15.05 -9.23
C LEU A 152 -16.36 15.31 -9.53
N LEU A 153 -15.99 16.50 -10.04
CA LEU A 153 -14.60 16.83 -10.34
C LEU A 153 -13.76 16.87 -9.06
N ILE A 154 -14.28 17.50 -8.01
CA ILE A 154 -13.62 17.52 -6.71
C ILE A 154 -13.54 16.11 -6.12
N ALA A 155 -14.61 15.31 -6.17
CA ALA A 155 -14.59 13.93 -5.69
C ALA A 155 -13.55 13.08 -6.45
N VAL A 156 -13.34 13.33 -7.75
CA VAL A 156 -12.32 12.68 -8.58
C VAL A 156 -10.89 13.04 -8.12
N PHE A 157 -10.61 14.32 -7.86
CA PHE A 157 -9.26 14.75 -7.45
C PHE A 157 -8.99 14.54 -5.96
N PHE A 158 -10.00 14.69 -5.11
CA PHE A 158 -9.89 14.86 -3.66
C PHE A 158 -10.66 13.83 -2.83
N GLY A 159 -11.41 12.91 -3.47
CA GLY A 159 -12.12 11.81 -2.81
C GLY A 159 -13.47 12.23 -2.21
N TYR A 160 -14.22 11.25 -1.71
CA TYR A 160 -15.48 11.51 -1.00
C TYR A 160 -15.20 11.93 0.45
N PHE A 161 -15.72 13.08 0.85
CA PHE A 161 -15.69 13.56 2.22
C PHE A 161 -16.88 12.99 2.98
N LYS A 162 -16.60 12.23 4.05
CA LYS A 162 -17.62 11.95 5.07
C LYS A 162 -17.29 12.78 6.29
N GLY A 163 -18.14 13.76 6.56
CA GLY A 163 -18.07 14.57 7.77
C GLY A 163 -18.41 13.75 9.00
N GLY A 164 -17.65 14.00 10.06
CA GLY A 164 -17.93 13.48 11.39
C GLY A 164 -17.37 12.09 11.66
N SER A 165 -16.91 11.94 12.89
CA SER A 165 -16.67 10.65 13.50
C SER A 165 -17.38 10.56 14.83
N SER A 166 -17.57 9.34 15.33
CA SER A 166 -18.09 9.07 16.68
C SER A 166 -17.32 9.78 17.80
N THR A 167 -16.12 10.29 17.51
CA THR A 167 -15.25 11.03 18.43
C THR A 167 -15.25 12.54 18.19
N GLY A 168 -16.12 13.07 17.32
CA GLY A 168 -16.32 14.51 17.09
C GLY A 168 -15.31 15.20 16.18
N GLN A 169 -14.27 14.51 15.69
CA GLN A 169 -13.30 15.12 14.77
C GLN A 169 -13.75 15.05 13.31
N ILE A 170 -13.47 16.11 12.54
CA ILE A 170 -13.51 16.10 11.08
C ILE A 170 -12.39 15.18 10.60
N ARG A 171 -12.75 14.13 9.85
CA ARG A 171 -11.81 13.15 9.33
C ARG A 171 -11.71 13.28 7.82
N MET A 172 -10.51 13.17 7.29
CA MET A 172 -10.30 12.94 5.87
C MET A 172 -9.56 11.61 5.71
N LEU A 173 -10.30 10.58 5.29
CA LEU A 173 -9.77 9.25 5.04
C LEU A 173 -9.75 8.97 3.54
N ALA A 174 -8.56 8.78 2.98
CA ALA A 174 -8.39 8.36 1.60
C ALA A 174 -7.37 7.22 1.53
N ALA A 175 -7.70 6.17 0.77
CA ALA A 175 -6.78 5.03 0.56
C ALA A 175 -5.41 5.49 0.01
N SER A 176 -5.39 6.59 -0.77
CA SER A 176 -4.16 7.16 -1.30
C SER A 176 -3.19 7.66 -0.23
N GLN A 177 -3.66 8.01 0.97
CA GLN A 177 -2.80 8.44 2.09
C GLN A 177 -1.79 7.36 2.49
N MET A 178 -2.06 6.08 2.20
CA MET A 178 -1.11 4.99 2.48
C MET A 178 0.21 5.16 1.72
N MET A 179 0.21 5.84 0.58
CA MET A 179 1.43 6.15 -0.17
C MET A 179 2.33 7.19 0.51
N VAL A 180 1.91 7.80 1.62
CA VAL A 180 2.78 8.69 2.42
C VAL A 180 3.71 7.88 3.34
N PHE A 181 3.36 6.64 3.72
CA PHE A 181 4.20 5.80 4.58
C PHE A 181 5.63 5.55 4.07
N PRO A 182 5.89 5.29 2.77
CA PRO A 182 7.25 5.19 2.22
C PRO A 182 8.13 6.42 2.51
N LEU A 183 7.57 7.62 2.36
CA LEU A 183 8.26 8.88 2.68
C LEU A 183 8.46 9.02 4.19
N PHE A 184 7.46 8.66 4.99
CA PHE A 184 7.52 8.69 6.44
C PHE A 184 8.64 7.81 6.99
N VAL A 185 8.74 6.55 6.52
CA VAL A 185 9.80 5.62 6.91
C VAL A 185 11.17 6.17 6.57
N LEU A 186 11.36 6.69 5.35
CA LEU A 186 12.65 7.22 4.94
C LEU A 186 13.04 8.46 5.75
N ALA A 187 12.11 9.38 5.97
CA ALA A 187 12.34 10.59 6.76
C ALA A 187 12.75 10.24 8.21
N LEU A 188 12.02 9.31 8.85
CA LEU A 188 12.38 8.79 10.18
C LEU A 188 13.72 8.06 10.19
N SER A 189 13.99 7.27 9.16
CA SER A 189 15.26 6.54 9.04
C SER A 189 16.45 7.49 8.89
N TYR A 190 16.29 8.62 8.18
CA TYR A 190 17.33 9.65 8.11
C TYR A 190 17.59 10.35 9.46
N SER A 191 16.58 10.42 10.33
CA SER A 191 16.76 10.90 11.71
C SER A 191 17.54 9.89 12.57
N LEU A 192 17.20 8.60 12.44
CA LEU A 192 17.55 7.56 13.42
C LEU A 192 18.67 6.60 13.01
N ILE A 193 19.05 6.55 11.73
CA ILE A 193 20.00 5.57 11.19
C ILE A 193 21.19 6.31 10.57
N PRO A 194 22.28 6.56 11.34
CA PRO A 194 23.42 7.35 10.88
C PRO A 194 24.15 6.75 9.67
N SER A 195 24.13 5.42 9.53
CA SER A 195 24.83 4.68 8.47
C SER A 195 24.12 4.68 7.11
N LEU A 196 22.98 5.36 6.98
CA LEU A 196 22.19 5.32 5.76
C LEU A 196 22.85 6.15 4.65
N LYS A 197 23.30 5.47 3.58
CA LYS A 197 23.80 6.12 2.36
C LYS A 197 22.64 6.68 1.53
N TYR A 198 22.88 7.84 0.91
CA TYR A 198 21.86 8.67 0.28
C TYR A 198 21.80 8.47 -1.23
N ALA A 199 20.62 8.65 -1.83
CA ALA A 199 20.50 8.96 -3.25
C ALA A 199 20.68 10.47 -3.44
N GLU A 200 21.65 10.90 -4.26
CA GLU A 200 21.92 12.33 -4.51
C GLU A 200 20.68 13.10 -4.98
N LYS A 201 19.81 12.44 -5.75
CA LYS A 201 18.55 12.99 -6.26
C LYS A 201 17.53 13.38 -5.18
N LEU A 202 17.73 12.96 -3.91
CA LEU A 202 16.82 13.24 -2.80
C LEU A 202 17.46 14.12 -1.70
N LYS A 203 18.35 15.05 -2.11
CA LYS A 203 19.02 15.98 -1.19
C LYS A 203 18.04 16.77 -0.31
N LEU A 204 16.87 17.15 -0.85
CA LEU A 204 15.82 17.86 -0.12
C LEU A 204 15.28 17.07 1.08
N LEU A 205 14.98 15.78 0.88
CA LEU A 205 14.47 14.91 1.93
C LEU A 205 15.51 14.74 3.05
N LYS A 206 16.79 14.66 2.70
CA LYS A 206 17.88 14.61 3.68
C LYS A 206 17.97 15.90 4.50
N SER A 207 17.92 17.07 3.86
CA SER A 207 18.06 18.34 4.58
C SER A 207 16.84 18.67 5.46
N HIS A 208 15.64 18.26 5.05
CA HIS A 208 14.38 18.61 5.72
C HIS A 208 13.64 17.40 6.29
N HIS A 209 14.36 16.32 6.64
CA HIS A 209 13.75 15.07 7.09
C HIS A 209 12.81 15.25 8.29
N LEU A 210 13.14 16.10 9.27
CA LEU A 210 12.26 16.38 10.42
C LEU A 210 10.94 17.05 10.01
N LEU A 211 10.97 17.97 9.05
CA LEU A 211 9.76 18.58 8.49
C LEU A 211 8.90 17.50 7.82
N PHE A 212 9.50 16.63 7.01
CA PHE A 212 8.77 15.52 6.38
C PHE A 212 8.20 14.52 7.40
N VAL A 213 8.89 14.25 8.51
CA VAL A 213 8.36 13.44 9.63
C VAL A 213 7.11 14.10 10.21
N PHE A 214 7.16 15.39 10.51
CA PHE A 214 6.03 16.13 11.07
C PHE A 214 4.83 16.15 10.12
N LEU A 215 5.05 16.55 8.86
CA LEU A 215 4.00 16.60 7.84
C LEU A 215 3.40 15.22 7.56
N ALA A 216 4.24 14.18 7.45
CA ALA A 216 3.76 12.83 7.21
C ALA A 216 2.94 12.31 8.40
N THR A 217 3.37 12.57 9.63
CA THR A 217 2.61 12.22 10.85
C THR A 217 1.23 12.89 10.83
N TYR A 218 1.16 14.18 10.48
CA TYR A 218 -0.11 14.87 10.31
C TYR A 218 -1.02 14.16 9.30
N VAL A 219 -0.52 13.87 8.10
CA VAL A 219 -1.34 13.28 7.02
C VAL A 219 -1.73 11.82 7.26
N VAL A 220 -0.89 11.00 7.91
CA VAL A 220 -1.19 9.57 8.10
C VAL A 220 -1.78 9.24 9.45
N ILE A 221 -1.55 10.03 10.49
CA ILE A 221 -2.05 9.74 11.85
C ILE A 221 -3.23 10.65 12.22
N PHE A 222 -3.04 11.96 12.11
CA PHE A 222 -4.01 12.94 12.59
C PHE A 222 -5.17 13.13 11.62
N LEU A 223 -4.88 13.47 10.36
CA LEU A 223 -5.90 13.77 9.35
C LEU A 223 -6.91 12.63 9.12
N PRO A 224 -6.50 11.34 9.09
CA PRO A 224 -7.44 10.23 8.93
C PRO A 224 -8.15 9.87 10.24
N ALA A 225 -7.54 10.18 11.40
CA ALA A 225 -7.99 9.79 12.73
C ALA A 225 -8.52 8.34 12.79
N SER A 226 -7.77 7.42 12.16
CA SER A 226 -8.19 6.04 11.92
C SER A 226 -7.35 5.07 12.73
N LYS A 227 -8.02 4.20 13.49
CA LYS A 227 -7.44 3.13 14.31
C LYS A 227 -6.37 2.34 13.57
N GLY A 228 -6.66 1.92 12.34
CA GLY A 228 -5.73 1.13 11.53
C GLY A 228 -4.51 1.89 11.03
N TYR A 229 -4.62 3.21 10.80
CA TYR A 229 -3.47 4.05 10.44
C TYR A 229 -2.56 4.32 11.65
N VAL A 230 -3.15 4.54 12.83
CA VAL A 230 -2.41 4.65 14.10
C VAL A 230 -1.61 3.38 14.35
N LEU A 231 -2.25 2.20 14.21
CA LEU A 231 -1.57 0.91 14.35
C LEU A 231 -0.42 0.76 13.35
N ALA A 232 -0.61 1.18 12.09
CA ALA A 232 0.46 1.19 11.09
C ALA A 232 1.66 2.03 11.53
N GLY A 233 1.41 3.23 12.08
CA GLY A 233 2.43 4.11 12.64
C GLY A 233 3.18 3.48 13.81
N MET A 234 2.47 2.83 14.73
CA MET A 234 3.08 2.13 15.87
C MET A 234 4.02 1.00 15.43
N ILE A 235 3.56 0.14 14.51
CA ILE A 235 4.38 -0.96 13.99
C ILE A 235 5.58 -0.42 13.21
N LEU A 236 5.39 0.63 12.42
CA LEU A 236 6.47 1.29 11.68
C LEU A 236 7.56 1.80 12.64
N LEU A 237 7.18 2.49 13.72
CA LEU A 237 8.11 2.99 14.73
C LEU A 237 8.88 1.84 15.39
N LEU A 238 8.21 0.73 15.71
CA LEU A 238 8.85 -0.48 16.23
C LEU A 238 9.92 -1.03 15.27
N TYR A 239 9.60 -1.16 13.98
CA TYR A 239 10.56 -1.64 12.98
C TYR A 239 11.76 -0.69 12.82
N ILE A 240 11.53 0.62 12.80
CA ILE A 240 12.62 1.60 12.67
C ILE A 240 13.50 1.59 13.92
N PHE A 241 12.92 1.45 15.11
CA PHE A 241 13.68 1.28 16.35
C PHE A 241 14.58 0.05 16.27
N ILE A 242 14.02 -1.11 15.90
CA ILE A 242 14.78 -2.35 15.70
C ILE A 242 15.92 -2.17 14.68
N PHE A 243 15.67 -1.47 13.56
CA PHE A 243 16.68 -1.19 12.54
C PHE A 243 17.77 -0.22 13.00
N SER A 244 17.42 0.78 13.78
CA SER A 244 18.37 1.70 14.40
C SER A 244 19.28 0.95 15.38
N SER A 245 18.70 0.11 16.25
CA SER A 245 19.46 -0.77 17.16
C SER A 245 20.36 -1.75 16.40
N ALA A 246 19.86 -2.38 15.33
CA ALA A 246 20.66 -3.30 14.52
C ALA A 246 21.77 -2.62 13.69
N SER A 247 21.65 -1.32 13.42
CA SER A 247 22.65 -0.54 12.68
C SER A 247 23.68 0.16 13.57
N SER A 248 23.47 0.23 14.88
CA SER A 248 24.26 1.08 15.77
C SER A 248 25.40 0.34 16.44
N GLY A 249 26.60 0.55 15.90
CA GLY A 249 27.61 1.18 16.73
C GLY A 249 27.25 2.66 16.89
N LYS A 250 26.71 3.04 18.06
CA LYS A 250 26.36 4.40 18.55
C LYS A 250 25.15 5.12 17.89
N VAL A 251 24.20 5.54 18.72
CA VAL A 251 23.01 6.34 18.38
C VAL A 251 23.34 7.84 18.41
N ASN A 252 22.81 8.64 17.48
CA ASN A 252 22.96 10.10 17.55
C ASN A 252 22.01 10.67 18.62
N VAL A 253 22.54 10.87 19.82
CA VAL A 253 21.79 11.29 21.01
C VAL A 253 21.00 12.57 20.76
N LYS A 254 21.60 13.59 20.13
CA LYS A 254 20.92 14.88 19.85
C LYS A 254 19.70 14.71 18.94
N LYS A 255 19.81 13.97 17.84
CA LYS A 255 18.67 13.70 16.94
C LYS A 255 17.60 12.83 17.59
N THR A 256 18.03 11.90 18.45
CA THR A 256 17.11 11.00 19.18
C THR A 256 16.32 11.76 20.23
N ILE A 257 16.96 12.67 20.97
CA ILE A 257 16.28 13.58 21.90
C ILE A 257 15.26 14.43 21.14
N ILE A 258 15.63 15.06 20.01
CA ILE A 258 14.70 15.87 19.21
C ILE A 258 13.49 15.04 18.74
N LEU A 259 13.72 13.82 18.25
CA LEU A 259 12.63 12.94 17.86
C LEU A 259 11.76 12.54 19.06
N PHE A 260 12.37 12.24 20.20
CA PHE A 260 11.64 11.88 21.41
C PHE A 260 10.79 13.06 21.90
N THR A 261 11.33 14.28 21.91
CA THR A 261 10.58 15.50 22.20
C THR A 261 9.40 15.69 21.23
N LEU A 262 9.60 15.45 19.93
CA LEU A 262 8.53 15.49 18.93
C LEU A 262 7.45 14.42 19.19
N LEU A 263 7.85 13.19 19.53
CA LEU A 263 6.91 12.10 19.85
C LEU A 263 6.14 12.39 21.14
N THR A 264 6.80 12.96 22.16
CA THR A 264 6.14 13.40 23.39
C THR A 264 5.17 14.54 23.11
N LEU A 265 5.52 15.50 22.26
CA LEU A 265 4.60 16.58 21.86
C LEU A 265 3.38 16.00 21.12
N VAL A 266 3.60 15.07 20.19
CA VAL A 266 2.52 14.32 19.52
C VAL A 266 1.65 13.61 20.56
N LEU A 267 2.24 12.92 21.53
CA LEU A 267 1.50 12.23 22.60
C LEU A 267 0.68 13.20 23.45
N VAL A 268 1.26 14.35 23.84
CA VAL A 268 0.56 15.40 24.59
C VAL A 268 -0.62 15.95 23.78
N ILE A 269 -0.43 16.19 22.48
CA ILE A 269 -1.52 16.60 21.58
C ILE A 269 -2.59 15.49 21.53
N LEU A 270 -2.20 14.21 21.41
CA LEU A 270 -3.15 13.10 21.39
C LEU A 270 -3.97 13.00 22.68
N LEU A 271 -3.34 13.26 23.83
CA LEU A 271 -3.97 13.28 25.15
C LEU A 271 -4.93 14.47 25.30
N SER A 272 -4.56 15.66 24.81
CA SER A 272 -5.38 16.88 24.97
C SER A 272 -6.53 17.00 23.98
N THR A 273 -6.46 16.32 22.82
CA THR A 273 -7.45 16.44 21.73
C THR A 273 -8.46 15.29 21.68
N GLY A 274 -8.46 14.40 22.67
CA GLY A 274 -9.32 13.21 22.72
C GLY A 274 -8.94 12.10 21.73
N TYR A 275 -7.86 12.28 20.95
CA TYR A 275 -7.34 11.25 20.04
C TYR A 275 -6.81 10.01 20.79
N ILE A 276 -6.51 10.11 22.08
CA ILE A 276 -6.22 8.96 22.94
C ILE A 276 -7.32 7.89 22.86
N ASN A 277 -8.57 8.30 22.64
CA ASN A 277 -9.71 7.39 22.48
C ASN A 277 -9.53 6.45 21.28
N ILE A 278 -8.83 6.86 20.22
CA ILE A 278 -8.54 5.99 19.07
C ILE A 278 -7.65 4.82 19.49
N ILE A 279 -6.74 5.04 20.45
CA ILE A 279 -5.85 4.01 20.99
C ILE A 279 -6.59 3.17 22.03
N SER A 280 -7.23 3.80 23.02
CA SER A 280 -7.91 3.08 24.11
C SER A 280 -9.14 2.30 23.64
N SER A 281 -9.88 2.80 22.63
CA SER A 281 -11.05 2.11 22.06
C SER A 281 -10.73 1.28 20.82
N MET A 282 -9.44 1.07 20.48
CA MET A 282 -9.03 0.46 19.21
C MET A 282 -9.76 -0.86 18.93
N PHE A 283 -9.91 -1.70 19.96
CA PHE A 283 -10.61 -2.99 19.88
C PHE A 283 -11.83 -3.10 20.82
N ALA A 284 -12.25 -1.99 21.45
CA ALA A 284 -13.39 -1.98 22.36
C ALA A 284 -14.67 -2.39 21.63
N LYS A 285 -15.45 -3.30 22.23
CA LYS A 285 -16.70 -3.82 21.65
C LYS A 285 -17.80 -2.77 21.58
N ASP A 286 -17.83 -1.88 22.57
CA ASP A 286 -18.90 -0.89 22.75
C ASP A 286 -18.69 0.39 21.91
N ASP A 287 -17.56 0.48 21.20
CA ASP A 287 -17.32 1.57 20.25
C ASP A 287 -18.21 1.41 19.01
N GLU A 288 -18.94 2.47 18.65
CA GLU A 288 -19.92 2.47 17.54
C GLU A 288 -19.37 1.86 16.24
N SER A 289 -18.11 2.17 15.89
CA SER A 289 -17.48 1.66 14.68
C SER A 289 -17.10 0.17 14.76
N ASN A 290 -17.00 -0.37 15.96
CA ASN A 290 -16.65 -1.77 16.22
C ASN A 290 -17.89 -2.66 16.43
N ILE A 291 -19.01 -2.13 16.93
CA ILE A 291 -20.26 -2.91 17.10
C ILE A 291 -20.66 -3.61 15.80
N ALA A 292 -20.72 -2.86 14.69
CA ALA A 292 -21.04 -3.40 13.37
C ALA A 292 -20.01 -4.44 12.89
N ARG A 293 -18.72 -4.24 13.22
CA ARG A 293 -17.66 -5.18 12.85
C ARG A 293 -17.71 -6.46 13.66
N TYR A 294 -18.02 -6.40 14.96
CA TYR A 294 -18.19 -7.59 15.78
C TYR A 294 -19.41 -8.39 15.35
N ALA A 295 -20.52 -7.74 15.00
CA ALA A 295 -21.67 -8.42 14.41
C ALA A 295 -21.30 -9.14 13.10
N GLN A 296 -20.62 -8.45 12.19
CA GLN A 296 -20.09 -9.03 10.96
C GLN A 296 -19.10 -10.19 11.22
N LEU A 297 -18.25 -10.07 12.26
CA LEU A 297 -17.30 -11.10 12.65
C LEU A 297 -18.01 -12.40 13.03
N TYR A 298 -19.01 -12.35 13.90
CA TYR A 298 -19.74 -13.54 14.34
C TYR A 298 -20.45 -14.23 13.17
N SER A 299 -21.18 -13.47 12.33
CA SER A 299 -21.84 -14.04 11.15
C SER A 299 -20.85 -14.65 10.16
N LEU A 300 -19.65 -14.07 10.02
CA LEU A 300 -18.62 -14.66 9.17
C LEU A 300 -18.07 -15.96 9.75
N LEU A 301 -17.74 -15.98 11.04
CA LEU A 301 -17.17 -17.14 11.71
C LEU A 301 -18.10 -18.37 11.65
N GLU A 302 -19.41 -18.15 11.79
CA GLU A 302 -20.42 -19.21 11.69
C GLU A 302 -20.56 -19.79 10.28
N ASP A 303 -20.19 -19.04 9.23
CA ASP A 303 -20.30 -19.46 7.83
C ASP A 303 -18.95 -19.82 7.19
N ILE A 304 -17.87 -19.98 7.98
CA ILE A 304 -16.57 -20.43 7.46
C ILE A 304 -16.65 -21.90 7.03
N ASP A 305 -16.09 -22.18 5.85
CA ASP A 305 -15.84 -23.52 5.35
C ASP A 305 -14.34 -23.75 5.18
N VAL A 306 -13.88 -25.00 5.32
CA VAL A 306 -12.47 -25.39 5.19
C VAL A 306 -11.90 -25.03 3.80
N TRP A 307 -12.69 -25.24 2.75
CA TRP A 307 -12.32 -24.89 1.38
C TRP A 307 -12.74 -23.46 1.00
N GLY A 308 -13.58 -22.86 1.84
CA GLY A 308 -14.15 -21.55 1.62
C GLY A 308 -15.42 -21.61 0.77
N LYS A 309 -16.11 -20.48 0.69
CA LYS A 309 -17.38 -20.34 -0.05
C LYS A 309 -17.20 -19.82 -1.48
N GLY A 310 -15.96 -19.64 -1.93
CA GLY A 310 -15.63 -19.05 -3.22
C GLY A 310 -15.90 -17.56 -3.29
N LEU A 311 -15.39 -16.90 -4.34
CA LEU A 311 -15.63 -15.47 -4.57
C LEU A 311 -17.10 -15.20 -4.83
N GLY A 312 -17.55 -14.01 -4.44
CA GLY A 312 -18.93 -13.58 -4.67
C GLY A 312 -19.97 -14.18 -3.73
N ALA A 313 -19.58 -15.09 -2.83
CA ALA A 313 -20.44 -15.57 -1.75
C ALA A 313 -20.95 -14.39 -0.90
N THR A 314 -22.15 -14.50 -0.35
CA THR A 314 -22.76 -13.48 0.52
C THR A 314 -23.02 -14.09 1.88
N VAL A 315 -23.09 -13.25 2.91
CA VAL A 315 -23.52 -13.65 4.25
C VAL A 315 -24.67 -12.74 4.64
N LYS A 316 -25.82 -13.32 4.99
CA LYS A 316 -27.01 -12.55 5.38
C LYS A 316 -26.66 -11.64 6.56
N ASN A 317 -27.14 -10.39 6.51
CA ASN A 317 -26.97 -9.37 7.56
C ASN A 317 -25.51 -9.01 7.92
N ALA A 318 -24.52 -9.51 7.17
CA ALA A 318 -23.12 -9.21 7.42
C ALA A 318 -22.58 -8.08 6.52
N SER A 319 -23.27 -7.69 5.45
CA SER A 319 -22.81 -6.60 4.57
C SER A 319 -23.34 -5.24 5.02
N ARG A 320 -22.47 -4.22 4.96
CA ARG A 320 -22.83 -2.82 5.20
C ARG A 320 -23.62 -2.20 4.04
N ASN A 321 -23.50 -2.75 2.83
CA ASN A 321 -24.20 -2.25 1.66
C ASN A 321 -25.08 -3.37 1.07
N PRO A 322 -26.42 -3.25 1.16
CA PRO A 322 -27.36 -4.21 0.59
C PRO A 322 -27.16 -4.45 -0.92
N GLU A 323 -26.69 -3.44 -1.66
CA GLU A 323 -26.41 -3.54 -3.10
C GLU A 323 -25.12 -4.32 -3.40
N LYS A 324 -24.22 -4.42 -2.42
CA LYS A 324 -22.94 -5.15 -2.52
C LYS A 324 -22.82 -6.15 -1.36
N PRO A 325 -23.68 -7.19 -1.30
CA PRO A 325 -23.78 -8.10 -0.17
C PRO A 325 -22.55 -9.02 -0.01
N TYR A 326 -21.63 -9.01 -0.97
CA TYR A 326 -20.40 -9.80 -0.98
C TYR A 326 -19.19 -9.06 -0.34
N GLY A 327 -19.33 -7.76 -0.06
CA GLY A 327 -18.25 -6.92 0.48
C GLY A 327 -18.32 -6.80 2.00
N PHE A 328 -17.25 -7.19 2.69
CA PHE A 328 -17.13 -7.09 4.15
C PHE A 328 -16.01 -6.14 4.56
N GLU A 329 -16.13 -5.48 5.71
CA GLU A 329 -15.10 -4.56 6.23
C GLU A 329 -13.89 -5.31 6.78
N LEU A 330 -14.15 -6.46 7.43
CA LEU A 330 -13.14 -7.35 7.99
C LEU A 330 -12.44 -8.16 6.89
N THR A 331 -11.56 -7.49 6.13
CA THR A 331 -10.94 -8.09 4.93
C THR A 331 -10.23 -9.41 5.19
N TYR A 332 -9.54 -9.55 6.32
CA TYR A 332 -8.81 -10.78 6.64
C TYR A 332 -9.74 -11.95 6.93
N ILE A 333 -10.84 -11.73 7.67
CA ILE A 333 -11.84 -12.77 7.93
C ILE A 333 -12.61 -13.09 6.65
N ASN A 334 -12.90 -12.06 5.83
CA ASN A 334 -13.46 -12.24 4.50
C ASN A 334 -12.58 -13.16 3.62
N MET A 335 -11.26 -13.02 3.68
CA MET A 335 -10.37 -13.93 2.95
C MET A 335 -10.52 -15.39 3.40
N ILE A 336 -10.63 -15.64 4.70
CA ILE A 336 -10.84 -17.00 5.23
C ILE A 336 -12.19 -17.52 4.75
N HIS A 337 -13.25 -16.70 4.84
CA HIS A 337 -14.58 -17.06 4.35
C HIS A 337 -14.59 -17.43 2.86
N LYS A 338 -13.92 -16.64 2.00
CA LYS A 338 -13.94 -16.86 0.54
C LYS A 338 -12.98 -17.96 0.08
N PHE A 339 -11.79 -18.04 0.66
CA PHE A 339 -10.71 -18.90 0.17
C PHE A 339 -10.40 -20.10 1.09
N GLY A 340 -11.01 -20.19 2.27
CA GLY A 340 -10.76 -21.25 3.24
C GLY A 340 -9.27 -21.34 3.60
N VAL A 341 -8.74 -22.56 3.57
CA VAL A 341 -7.33 -22.88 3.82
C VAL A 341 -6.37 -22.16 2.84
N MET A 342 -6.79 -21.85 1.61
CA MET A 342 -5.95 -21.15 0.64
C MET A 342 -5.65 -19.71 1.05
N SER A 343 -6.43 -19.14 1.98
CA SER A 343 -6.16 -17.82 2.57
C SER A 343 -4.83 -17.79 3.36
N LEU A 344 -4.38 -18.93 3.89
CA LEU A 344 -3.10 -19.07 4.60
C LEU A 344 -1.90 -18.75 3.71
N LEU A 345 -1.96 -19.09 2.41
CA LEU A 345 -0.90 -18.75 1.46
C LEU A 345 -0.76 -17.24 1.27
N LEU A 346 -1.87 -16.51 1.32
CA LEU A 346 -1.90 -15.05 1.22
C LEU A 346 -1.35 -14.40 2.49
N PHE A 347 -1.75 -14.89 3.67
CA PHE A 347 -1.22 -14.42 4.95
C PHE A 347 0.27 -14.70 5.07
N PHE A 348 0.70 -15.91 4.72
CA PHE A 348 2.11 -16.27 4.66
C PHE A 348 2.88 -15.34 3.73
N SER A 349 2.32 -15.00 2.57
CA SER A 349 2.97 -14.08 1.63
C SER A 349 3.21 -12.70 2.22
N TYR A 350 2.20 -12.09 2.85
CA TYR A 350 2.36 -10.79 3.50
C TYR A 350 3.33 -10.84 4.69
N ALA A 351 3.17 -11.84 5.56
CA ALA A 351 4.03 -12.03 6.73
C ALA A 351 5.49 -12.25 6.31
N TYR A 352 5.71 -13.09 5.30
CA TYR A 352 7.04 -13.37 4.79
C TYR A 352 7.69 -12.13 4.17
N THR A 353 6.94 -11.29 3.43
CA THR A 353 7.46 -10.00 2.93
C THR A 353 7.96 -9.11 4.08
N MET A 354 7.19 -8.99 5.17
CA MET A 354 7.59 -8.24 6.36
C MET A 354 8.82 -8.83 7.06
N ILE A 355 8.89 -10.16 7.18
CA ILE A 355 10.06 -10.85 7.75
C ILE A 355 11.29 -10.66 6.86
N LYS A 356 11.13 -10.74 5.54
CA LYS A 356 12.23 -10.57 4.59
C LYS A 356 12.81 -9.16 4.63
N ILE A 357 11.98 -8.13 4.78
CA ILE A 357 12.44 -6.75 4.99
C ILE A 357 13.46 -6.70 6.14
N PHE A 358 13.16 -7.37 7.26
CA PHE A 358 14.09 -7.45 8.39
C PHE A 358 15.35 -8.27 8.09
N LYS A 359 15.21 -9.45 7.47
CA LYS A 359 16.35 -10.32 7.12
C LYS A 359 17.31 -9.64 6.16
N GLU A 360 16.79 -8.99 5.12
CA GLU A 360 17.61 -8.29 4.11
C GLU A 360 18.29 -7.05 4.70
N TYR A 361 17.63 -6.37 5.67
CA TYR A 361 18.24 -5.23 6.36
C TYR A 361 19.53 -5.65 7.09
N LYS A 362 19.49 -6.79 7.78
CA LYS A 362 20.66 -7.35 8.48
C LYS A 362 21.70 -7.88 7.50
N ALA A 363 21.27 -8.57 6.45
CA ALA A 363 22.17 -9.19 5.49
C ALA A 363 22.93 -8.18 4.62
N ASN A 364 22.43 -6.94 4.50
CA ASN A 364 23.02 -5.86 3.68
C ASN A 364 23.27 -6.25 2.20
N VAL A 365 22.50 -7.20 1.65
CA VAL A 365 22.62 -7.63 0.25
C VAL A 365 21.87 -6.68 -0.69
N ILE A 366 20.77 -6.09 -0.22
CA ILE A 366 19.96 -5.10 -0.93
C ILE A 366 20.23 -3.72 -0.33
N GLU A 367 20.28 -2.67 -1.16
CA GLU A 367 20.46 -1.31 -0.67
C GLU A 367 19.36 -0.94 0.35
N LYS A 368 19.77 -0.41 1.51
CA LYS A 368 18.87 -0.08 2.63
C LYS A 368 17.69 0.80 2.23
N LYS A 369 17.86 1.71 1.26
CA LYS A 369 16.77 2.57 0.76
C LYS A 369 15.61 1.76 0.18
N TYR A 370 15.88 0.70 -0.57
CA TYR A 370 14.84 -0.17 -1.14
C TYR A 370 14.13 -0.99 -0.06
N ILE A 371 14.88 -1.43 0.96
CA ILE A 371 14.34 -2.18 2.10
C ILE A 371 13.41 -1.29 2.95
N LEU A 372 13.84 -0.06 3.26
CA LEU A 372 13.07 0.90 4.04
C LEU A 372 11.83 1.39 3.30
N THR A 373 11.94 1.68 2.00
CA THR A 373 10.77 2.01 1.17
C THR A 373 9.79 0.84 1.12
N SER A 374 10.28 -0.40 1.06
CA SER A 374 9.42 -1.60 1.12
C SER A 374 8.65 -1.70 2.43
N LEU A 375 9.24 -1.33 3.57
CA LEU A 375 8.53 -1.28 4.85
C LEU A 375 7.35 -0.30 4.78
N GLY A 376 7.57 0.92 4.29
CA GLY A 376 6.49 1.90 4.16
C GLY A 376 5.42 1.48 3.15
N LEU A 377 5.81 0.80 2.06
CA LEU A 377 4.88 0.23 1.09
C LEU A 377 4.06 -0.93 1.65
N MET A 378 4.46 -1.56 2.75
CA MET A 378 3.71 -2.65 3.39
C MET A 378 2.79 -2.17 4.51
N CYS A 379 2.87 -0.90 4.92
CA CYS A 379 2.04 -0.37 6.01
C CYS A 379 0.52 -0.44 5.75
N PHE A 380 0.07 -0.61 4.50
CA PHE A 380 -1.37 -0.76 4.17
C PHE A 380 -2.03 -1.98 4.81
N ILE A 381 -1.25 -2.98 5.24
CA ILE A 381 -1.80 -4.19 5.88
C ILE A 381 -2.57 -3.84 7.18
N PHE A 382 -2.13 -2.83 7.93
CA PHE A 382 -2.75 -2.46 9.22
C PHE A 382 -4.06 -1.67 9.04
N PRO A 383 -4.13 -0.61 8.20
CA PRO A 383 -5.40 0.02 7.87
C PRO A 383 -6.44 -0.94 7.31
N SER A 384 -6.01 -2.00 6.62
CA SER A 384 -6.88 -3.00 6.01
C SER A 384 -7.53 -3.98 7.01
N ILE A 385 -7.17 -3.94 8.30
CA ILE A 385 -7.80 -4.78 9.33
C ILE A 385 -9.27 -4.43 9.51
N GLY A 386 -9.57 -3.13 9.57
CA GLY A 386 -10.94 -2.62 9.76
C GLY A 386 -11.50 -1.93 8.53
N ASN A 387 -10.87 -2.07 7.36
CA ASN A 387 -11.31 -1.45 6.11
C ASN A 387 -11.07 -2.38 4.90
N PRO A 388 -11.96 -2.36 3.89
CA PRO A 388 -11.89 -3.23 2.71
C PRO A 388 -10.85 -2.79 1.66
N PHE A 389 -9.61 -2.48 2.07
CA PHE A 389 -8.58 -1.92 1.18
C PHE A 389 -7.51 -2.90 0.72
N LEU A 390 -7.37 -4.07 1.35
CA LEU A 390 -6.21 -4.97 1.18
C LEU A 390 -5.94 -5.33 -0.29
N PHE A 391 -7.01 -5.60 -1.05
CA PHE A 391 -6.97 -5.92 -2.48
C PHE A 391 -7.49 -4.80 -3.37
N SER A 392 -7.44 -3.55 -2.90
CA SER A 392 -7.50 -2.40 -3.81
C SER A 392 -6.29 -2.45 -4.75
N VAL A 393 -6.47 -1.98 -5.99
CA VAL A 393 -5.38 -1.99 -6.98
C VAL A 393 -4.15 -1.24 -6.45
N GLN A 394 -4.39 -0.13 -5.73
CA GLN A 394 -3.33 0.64 -5.08
C GLN A 394 -2.52 -0.19 -4.07
N CYS A 395 -3.18 -0.86 -3.13
CA CYS A 395 -2.49 -1.68 -2.12
C CYS A 395 -1.74 -2.87 -2.76
N VAL A 396 -2.35 -3.50 -3.77
CA VAL A 396 -1.69 -4.57 -4.53
C VAL A 396 -0.45 -4.06 -5.24
N LEU A 397 -0.50 -2.90 -5.91
CA LEU A 397 0.67 -2.31 -6.54
C LEU A 397 1.75 -1.91 -5.53
N MET A 398 1.38 -1.43 -4.34
CA MET A 398 2.34 -1.17 -3.27
C MET A 398 3.09 -2.45 -2.87
N HIS A 399 2.37 -3.56 -2.70
CA HIS A 399 3.00 -4.85 -2.43
C HIS A 399 3.87 -5.34 -3.60
N VAL A 400 3.39 -5.23 -4.85
CA VAL A 400 4.16 -5.57 -6.05
C VAL A 400 5.48 -4.81 -6.11
N ILE A 401 5.47 -3.51 -5.82
CA ILE A 401 6.69 -2.69 -5.80
C ILE A 401 7.61 -3.10 -4.64
N SER A 402 7.06 -3.40 -3.47
CA SER A 402 7.83 -3.94 -2.34
C SER A 402 8.54 -5.26 -2.69
N LEU A 403 7.81 -6.21 -3.30
CA LEU A 403 8.39 -7.46 -3.80
C LEU A 403 9.50 -7.17 -4.82
N TYR A 404 9.27 -6.23 -5.74
CA TYR A 404 10.26 -5.87 -6.76
C TYR A 404 11.55 -5.30 -6.16
N PHE A 405 11.44 -4.42 -5.15
CA PHE A 405 12.59 -3.86 -4.43
C PHE A 405 13.38 -4.93 -3.67
N LEU A 406 12.68 -5.88 -3.04
CA LEU A 406 13.26 -6.97 -2.24
C LEU A 406 13.78 -8.15 -3.09
N ARG A 407 13.59 -8.12 -4.42
CA ARG A 407 14.15 -9.12 -5.32
C ARG A 407 15.66 -8.95 -5.39
N ARG A 408 16.48 -9.97 -5.08
CA ARG A 408 17.93 -9.89 -5.31
C ARG A 408 18.21 -9.98 -6.81
N ASP A 409 19.11 -9.17 -7.33
CA ASP A 409 19.53 -9.29 -8.73
C ASP A 409 20.41 -10.56 -8.87
N ASN A 410 20.10 -11.44 -9.83
CA ASN A 410 20.91 -12.62 -10.09
C ASN A 410 22.32 -12.18 -10.52
N LYS A 411 23.37 -12.63 -9.82
CA LYS A 411 24.79 -12.31 -10.13
C LYS A 411 25.15 -12.55 -11.61
N PHE A 412 24.53 -13.51 -12.28
CA PHE A 412 24.69 -13.79 -13.71
C PHE A 412 24.23 -12.67 -14.66
N SER A 413 23.33 -11.77 -14.23
CA SER A 413 22.88 -10.66 -15.08
C SER A 413 23.82 -9.45 -15.05
N ARG A 414 24.71 -9.33 -14.05
CA ARG A 414 25.66 -8.21 -13.95
C ARG A 414 26.83 -8.36 -14.92
N LYS A 415 27.36 -9.57 -15.13
CA LYS A 415 28.45 -9.80 -16.10
C LYS A 415 28.07 -9.36 -17.52
N ASN A 416 26.86 -9.71 -17.96
CA ASN A 416 26.37 -9.36 -19.29
C ASN A 416 25.94 -7.88 -19.48
N TYR A 417 25.86 -7.07 -18.43
CA TYR A 417 25.41 -5.67 -18.52
C TYR A 417 26.58 -4.68 -18.59
N TYR A 418 27.78 -5.11 -18.18
CA TYR A 418 29.02 -4.33 -18.33
C TYR A 418 29.85 -4.76 -19.54
N GLU A 419 29.51 -5.88 -20.18
CA GLU A 419 30.17 -6.40 -21.39
C GLU A 419 29.43 -6.03 -22.70
N LYS A 420 28.52 -5.05 -22.69
CA LYS A 420 27.83 -4.56 -23.92
C LYS A 420 27.65 -3.06 -23.99
#